data_AF-A0A1I0TGX4-F1
#
_entry.id   AF-A0A1I0TGX4-F1
#
_cell.length_a   1.000
_cell.length_b   1.000
_cell.length_c   1.000
_cell.angle_alpha   90.00
_cell.angle_beta   90.00
_cell.angle_gamma   90.00
#
_symmetry.space_group_name_H-M   'P 1'
#
loop_
_entity.id
_entity.type
_entity.pdbx_description
1 polymer ?
#
loop_
_entity_poly.entity_id
_entity_poly.type
_entity_poly.pdbx_seq_one_letter_code
_entity_poly.pdbx_strand_id
1 'polypeptide(L)'
;MMVANKAHMQPVPGLDGCAWWKELIGIVIVAHGGLAREYLAAVEHVVGPQTGIRAVAIEENHDRGEKQAEICVAADSVDSGAGVVVVTDLFGGSPSNLSLLACAAHNRSILYGANLPMLVKLAKSRKMPVADAVALAKDAGRKYINSYDVSPADILPIPKRVAS
;
A
#
# COMPACT_ATOMS: atom_id res chain seq x y z
N MET A 1 -35.48 -8.82 5.83
CA MET A 1 -35.85 -7.86 4.77
C MET A 1 -35.45 -6.47 5.25
N MET A 2 -34.26 -6.00 4.86
CA MET A 2 -33.88 -4.59 4.80
C MET A 2 -32.72 -4.53 3.81
N VAL A 3 -33.05 -4.19 2.56
CA VAL A 3 -32.09 -3.87 1.51
C VAL A 3 -31.70 -2.41 1.77
N ALA A 4 -30.46 -2.18 2.20
CA ALA A 4 -29.94 -0.82 2.31
C ALA A 4 -29.76 -0.25 0.89
N ASN A 5 -30.59 0.73 0.59
CA ASN A 5 -30.82 1.32 -0.71
C ASN A 5 -29.60 2.15 -1.15
N LYS A 6 -28.87 1.69 -2.17
CA LYS A 6 -27.97 2.54 -2.98
C LYS A 6 -28.83 3.43 -3.88
N ALA A 7 -29.34 4.54 -3.37
CA ALA A 7 -30.04 5.52 -4.17
C ALA A 7 -29.40 6.91 -4.05
N HIS A 8 -28.82 7.34 -5.16
CA HIS A 8 -28.70 8.72 -5.63
C HIS A 8 -28.09 9.76 -4.69
N MET A 9 -26.76 9.81 -4.68
CA MET A 9 -26.05 11.07 -4.48
C MET A 9 -25.66 11.60 -5.87
N GLN A 10 -26.34 12.64 -6.34
CA GLN A 10 -25.94 13.30 -7.58
C GLN A 10 -24.62 14.04 -7.37
N PRO A 11 -23.70 14.07 -8.36
CA PRO A 11 -22.47 14.83 -8.26
C PRO A 11 -22.77 16.33 -8.21
N VAL A 12 -22.19 17.04 -7.23
CA VAL A 12 -22.19 18.51 -7.18
C VAL A 12 -21.26 19.05 -8.28
N PRO A 13 -21.75 19.86 -9.23
CA PRO A 13 -20.88 20.43 -10.28
C PRO A 13 -19.94 21.47 -9.69
N GLY A 14 -18.63 21.36 -9.93
CA GLY A 14 -17.65 22.42 -9.62
C GLY A 14 -16.52 22.10 -8.62
N LEU A 15 -16.31 20.84 -8.25
CA LEU A 15 -15.17 20.40 -7.41
C LEU A 15 -14.21 19.44 -8.15
N ASP A 16 -14.16 19.51 -9.48
CA ASP A 16 -13.43 18.54 -10.33
C ASP A 16 -11.94 18.87 -10.53
N GLY A 17 -11.34 19.65 -9.64
CA GLY A 17 -9.90 19.98 -9.68
C GLY A 17 -8.99 18.92 -9.04
N CYS A 18 -9.53 17.98 -8.24
CA CYS A 18 -8.73 17.03 -7.45
C CYS A 18 -9.09 15.55 -7.67
N ALA A 19 -9.79 15.22 -8.77
CA ALA A 19 -10.38 13.90 -9.00
C ALA A 19 -9.47 12.86 -9.71
N TRP A 20 -8.23 13.21 -10.06
CA TRP A 20 -7.32 12.33 -10.83
C TRP A 20 -6.92 11.04 -10.12
N TRP A 21 -7.14 10.93 -8.80
CA TRP A 21 -6.89 9.69 -8.07
C TRP A 21 -8.09 8.74 -8.07
N LYS A 22 -9.28 9.18 -8.51
CA LYS A 22 -10.50 8.35 -8.52
C LYS A 22 -10.45 7.18 -9.51
N GLU A 23 -9.37 7.02 -10.27
CA GLU A 23 -9.13 5.89 -11.17
C GLU A 23 -7.86 5.11 -10.81
N LEU A 24 -7.32 5.29 -9.61
CA LEU A 24 -6.11 4.61 -9.16
C LEU A 24 -6.44 3.46 -8.23
N ILE A 25 -5.68 2.36 -8.34
CA ILE A 25 -5.68 1.30 -7.33
C ILE A 25 -5.45 1.92 -5.94
N GLY A 26 -6.34 1.63 -5.00
CA GLY A 26 -6.17 1.97 -3.59
C GLY A 26 -5.13 1.06 -2.93
N ILE A 27 -4.37 1.57 -1.96
CA ILE A 27 -3.38 0.77 -1.25
C ILE A 27 -3.62 0.88 0.26
N VAL A 28 -3.66 -0.25 0.96
CA VAL A 28 -3.68 -0.29 2.42
C VAL A 28 -2.48 -1.09 2.89
N ILE A 29 -1.57 -0.46 3.63
CA ILE A 29 -0.41 -1.11 4.23
C ILE A 29 -0.80 -1.52 5.64
N VAL A 30 -0.78 -2.83 5.93
CA VAL A 30 -1.09 -3.39 7.25
C VAL A 30 0.14 -4.11 7.78
N ALA A 31 0.69 -3.69 8.91
CA ALA A 31 1.92 -4.28 9.46
C ALA A 31 1.98 -4.15 10.99
N HIS A 32 2.88 -4.89 11.62
CA HIS A 32 3.06 -4.82 13.07
C HIS A 32 3.69 -3.50 13.53
N GLY A 33 3.23 -2.98 14.67
CA GLY A 33 3.79 -1.79 15.30
C GLY A 33 3.84 -0.57 14.37
N GLY A 34 4.96 0.15 14.40
CA GLY A 34 5.15 1.36 13.59
C GLY A 34 5.42 1.11 12.10
N LEU A 35 5.63 -0.14 11.68
CA LEU A 35 6.18 -0.47 10.36
C LEU A 35 5.28 0.01 9.20
N ALA A 36 3.96 -0.08 9.35
CA ALA A 36 3.01 0.34 8.30
C ALA A 36 3.15 1.84 7.98
N ARG A 37 3.29 2.67 9.02
CA ARG A 37 3.44 4.13 8.88
C ARG A 37 4.77 4.49 8.25
N GLU A 38 5.85 3.84 8.69
CA GLU A 38 7.19 4.07 8.15
C GLU A 38 7.33 3.59 6.70
N TYR A 39 6.65 2.50 6.32
CA TYR A 39 6.59 2.11 4.90
C TYR A 39 5.91 3.18 4.05
N LEU A 40 4.78 3.74 4.51
CA LEU A 40 4.13 4.84 3.79
C LEU A 40 5.04 6.06 3.68
N ALA A 41 5.65 6.47 4.79
CA ALA A 41 6.58 7.61 4.80
C ALA A 41 7.77 7.40 3.85
N ALA A 42 8.35 6.20 3.83
CA ALA A 42 9.44 5.85 2.92
C ALA A 42 9.00 5.85 1.44
N VAL A 43 7.79 5.38 1.15
CA VAL A 43 7.20 5.48 -0.21
C VAL A 43 7.07 6.94 -0.61
N GLU A 44 6.44 7.78 0.22
CA GLU A 44 6.24 9.20 -0.08
C GLU A 44 7.55 9.97 -0.22
N HIS A 45 8.57 9.60 0.54
CA HIS A 45 9.91 10.15 0.38
C HIS A 45 10.49 9.88 -1.02
N VAL A 46 10.24 8.68 -1.58
CA VAL A 46 10.80 8.26 -2.88
C VAL A 46 9.94 8.71 -4.06
N VAL A 47 8.61 8.69 -3.94
CA VAL A 47 7.69 8.95 -5.07
C VAL A 47 6.86 10.23 -4.92
N GLY A 48 7.08 11.01 -3.86
CA GLY A 48 6.29 12.18 -3.51
C GLY A 48 4.98 11.82 -2.77
N PRO A 49 4.27 12.82 -2.23
CA PRO A 49 3.03 12.62 -1.47
C PRO A 49 1.99 11.77 -2.21
N GLN A 50 1.32 10.86 -1.49
CA GLN A 50 0.39 9.90 -2.11
C GLN A 50 -1.04 10.02 -1.57
N THR A 51 -2.00 10.20 -2.48
CA THR A 51 -3.43 10.08 -2.18
C THR A 51 -3.92 8.65 -2.39
N GLY A 52 -4.95 8.20 -1.67
CA GLY A 52 -5.49 6.83 -1.81
C GLY A 52 -4.55 5.73 -1.31
N ILE A 53 -3.62 6.06 -0.39
CA ILE A 53 -2.86 5.09 0.40
C ILE A 53 -3.17 5.30 1.89
N ARG A 54 -3.32 4.19 2.63
CA ARG A 54 -3.53 4.19 4.09
C ARG A 54 -2.57 3.22 4.76
N ALA A 55 -2.20 3.52 5.99
CA ALA A 55 -1.43 2.64 6.86
C ALA A 55 -2.26 2.25 8.07
N VAL A 56 -2.31 0.96 8.40
CA VAL A 56 -2.98 0.40 9.58
C VAL A 56 -1.95 -0.39 10.38
N ALA A 57 -1.79 -0.02 11.65
CA ALA A 57 -0.86 -0.69 12.55
C ALA A 57 -1.59 -1.81 13.30
N ILE A 58 -0.92 -2.96 13.43
CA ILE A 58 -1.33 -4.04 14.32
C ILE A 58 -0.52 -3.94 15.60
N GLU A 59 -1.16 -3.53 16.69
CA GLU A 59 -0.53 -3.44 18.02
C GLU A 59 -0.54 -4.80 18.74
N GLU A 60 0.28 -4.97 19.77
CA GLU A 60 0.42 -6.26 20.49
C GLU A 60 -0.89 -6.73 21.16
N ASN A 61 -1.67 -5.79 21.72
CA ASN A 61 -2.89 -6.07 22.47
C ASN A 61 -4.17 -5.54 21.79
N HIS A 62 -4.19 -5.50 20.45
CA HIS A 62 -5.37 -5.02 19.72
C HIS A 62 -6.57 -5.98 19.88
N ASP A 63 -7.79 -5.42 19.90
CA ASP A 63 -8.98 -6.22 19.66
C ASP A 63 -9.04 -6.62 18.18
N ARG A 64 -9.17 -7.92 17.92
CA ARG A 64 -9.12 -8.48 16.56
C ARG A 64 -10.31 -8.05 15.71
N GLY A 65 -11.49 -7.92 16.30
CA GLY A 65 -12.71 -7.53 15.61
C GLY A 65 -12.67 -6.05 15.22
N GLU A 66 -12.29 -5.18 16.16
CA GLU A 66 -12.10 -3.76 15.90
C GLU A 66 -11.04 -3.51 14.83
N LYS A 67 -9.91 -4.24 14.90
CA LYS A 67 -8.81 -4.08 13.95
C LYS A 67 -9.18 -4.58 12.56
N GLN A 68 -9.90 -5.69 12.46
CA GLN A 68 -10.45 -6.15 11.17
C GLN A 68 -11.42 -5.11 10.58
N ALA A 69 -12.30 -4.53 11.39
CA ALA A 69 -13.20 -3.46 10.94
C ALA A 69 -12.43 -2.21 10.48
N GLU A 70 -11.37 -1.82 11.19
CA GLU A 70 -10.47 -0.73 10.80
C GLU A 70 -9.85 -0.98 9.41
N ILE A 71 -9.36 -2.19 9.15
CA ILE A 71 -8.79 -2.56 7.84
C ILE A 71 -9.85 -2.51 6.74
N CYS A 72 -11.06 -3.00 7.00
CA CYS A 72 -12.18 -2.93 6.05
C CYS A 72 -12.52 -1.47 5.71
N VAL A 73 -12.67 -0.61 6.72
CA VAL A 73 -12.94 0.83 6.53
C VAL A 73 -11.80 1.50 5.75
N ALA A 74 -10.55 1.17 6.06
CA ALA A 74 -9.41 1.70 5.33
C ALA A 74 -9.45 1.29 3.85
N ALA A 75 -9.70 0.01 3.56
CA ALA A 75 -9.81 -0.52 2.19
C ALA A 75 -10.96 0.13 1.42
N ASP A 76 -12.13 0.27 2.03
CA ASP A 76 -13.29 0.92 1.41
C ASP A 76 -13.03 2.42 1.17
N SER A 77 -12.30 3.10 2.06
CA SER A 77 -11.99 4.53 1.92
C SER A 77 -11.02 4.86 0.77
N VAL A 78 -10.20 3.89 0.36
CA VAL A 78 -9.25 4.05 -0.76
C VAL A 78 -9.76 3.42 -2.06
N ASP A 79 -10.90 2.72 -2.02
CA ASP A 79 -11.49 2.09 -3.19
C ASP A 79 -12.24 3.12 -4.04
N SER A 80 -11.63 3.51 -5.16
CA SER A 80 -12.24 4.41 -6.12
C SER A 80 -12.90 3.69 -7.31
N GLY A 81 -12.98 2.36 -7.27
CA GLY A 81 -13.48 1.51 -8.35
C GLY A 81 -12.41 0.87 -9.23
N ALA A 82 -11.14 1.29 -9.11
CA ALA A 82 -10.01 0.66 -9.80
C ALA A 82 -9.44 -0.58 -9.07
N GLY A 83 -9.98 -0.90 -7.89
CA GLY A 83 -9.54 -2.02 -7.04
C GLY A 83 -8.61 -1.59 -5.90
N VAL A 84 -8.30 -2.55 -5.02
CA VAL A 84 -7.48 -2.30 -3.81
C VAL A 84 -6.43 -3.38 -3.62
N VAL A 85 -5.21 -2.99 -3.29
CA VAL A 85 -4.15 -3.90 -2.86
C VAL A 85 -3.86 -3.67 -1.38
N VAL A 86 -4.12 -4.69 -0.57
CA VAL A 86 -3.72 -4.71 0.84
C VAL A 86 -2.33 -5.31 0.93
N VAL A 87 -1.36 -4.53 1.36
CA VAL A 87 0.04 -4.91 1.47
C VAL A 87 0.38 -5.24 2.92
N THR A 88 0.97 -6.40 3.18
CA THR A 88 1.31 -6.87 4.52
C THR A 88 2.79 -7.19 4.68
N ASP A 89 3.32 -7.00 5.88
CA ASP A 89 4.73 -7.26 6.21
C ASP A 89 5.06 -8.76 6.14
N LEU A 90 4.23 -9.62 6.73
CA LEU A 90 4.50 -11.04 6.90
C LEU A 90 3.27 -11.89 6.58
N PHE A 91 3.47 -12.91 5.73
CA PHE A 91 2.43 -13.89 5.42
C PHE A 91 2.01 -14.69 6.66
N GLY A 92 0.70 -14.93 6.81
CA GLY A 92 0.14 -15.76 7.87
C GLY A 92 0.12 -15.12 9.27
N GLY A 93 0.66 -13.90 9.41
CA GLY A 93 0.56 -13.11 10.64
C GLY A 93 -0.81 -12.43 10.81
N SER A 94 -1.00 -11.77 11.95
CA SER A 94 -2.21 -10.97 12.22
C SER A 94 -2.52 -9.94 11.12
N PRO A 95 -1.54 -9.18 10.56
CA PRO A 95 -1.77 -8.31 9.42
C PRO A 95 -2.46 -8.99 8.22
N SER A 96 -1.96 -10.15 7.77
CA SER A 96 -2.58 -10.88 6.65
C SER A 96 -3.94 -11.47 7.01
N ASN A 97 -4.05 -12.11 8.19
CA ASN A 97 -5.27 -12.83 8.57
C ASN A 97 -6.46 -11.88 8.80
N LEU A 98 -6.22 -10.73 9.43
CA LEU A 98 -7.28 -9.74 9.66
C LEU A 98 -7.71 -9.05 8.37
N SER A 99 -6.82 -8.97 7.38
CA SER A 99 -7.08 -8.38 6.05
C SER A 99 -7.94 -9.25 5.13
N LEU A 100 -8.16 -10.54 5.45
CA LEU A 100 -8.91 -11.46 4.60
C LEU A 100 -10.31 -10.94 4.25
N LEU A 101 -11.03 -10.40 5.25
CA LEU A 101 -12.39 -9.87 5.04
C LEU A 101 -12.38 -8.65 4.11
N ALA A 102 -11.42 -7.74 4.28
CA ALA A 102 -11.28 -6.56 3.43
C ALA A 102 -10.99 -6.91 1.96
N CYS A 103 -10.37 -8.07 1.70
CA CYS A 103 -10.07 -8.57 0.37
C CYS A 103 -11.09 -9.57 -0.19
N ALA A 104 -12.13 -9.94 0.55
CA ALA A 104 -13.22 -10.78 0.05
C ALA A 104 -14.13 -10.05 -0.97
N ALA A 105 -13.96 -8.74 -1.14
CA ALA A 105 -14.64 -7.95 -2.17
C ALA A 105 -13.98 -8.12 -3.56
N HIS A 106 -14.76 -7.84 -4.62
CA HIS A 106 -14.29 -7.95 -6.00
C HIS A 106 -13.09 -7.03 -6.29
N ASN A 107 -12.15 -7.50 -7.13
CA ASN A 107 -10.98 -6.75 -7.57
C ASN A 107 -10.09 -6.21 -6.42
N ARG A 108 -9.94 -7.01 -5.35
CA ARG A 108 -8.99 -6.75 -4.27
C ARG A 108 -7.99 -7.89 -4.13
N SER A 109 -6.80 -7.59 -3.63
CA SER A 109 -5.73 -8.59 -3.47
C SER A 109 -4.88 -8.31 -2.24
N ILE A 110 -4.42 -9.38 -1.58
CA ILE A 110 -3.40 -9.30 -0.54
C ILE A 110 -2.03 -9.55 -1.17
N LEU A 111 -1.10 -8.63 -0.96
CA LEU A 111 0.32 -8.76 -1.27
C LEU A 111 1.10 -8.80 0.04
N TYR A 112 2.01 -9.75 0.23
CA TYR A 112 2.74 -9.91 1.50
C TYR A 112 4.25 -9.89 1.28
N GLY A 113 5.01 -9.76 2.36
CA GLY A 113 6.47 -9.61 2.29
C GLY A 113 6.87 -8.20 1.90
N ALA A 114 6.18 -7.20 2.45
CA ALA A 114 6.38 -5.79 2.11
C ALA A 114 7.86 -5.39 2.20
N ASN A 115 8.34 -4.73 1.14
CA ASN A 115 9.62 -4.05 1.14
C ASN A 115 9.52 -2.78 0.28
N LEU A 116 10.47 -1.86 0.42
CA LEU A 116 10.38 -0.56 -0.24
C LEU A 116 10.33 -0.66 -1.78
N PRO A 117 11.14 -1.49 -2.46
CA PRO A 117 11.08 -1.65 -3.92
C PRO A 117 9.70 -2.14 -4.43
N MET A 118 9.09 -3.09 -3.71
CA MET A 118 7.74 -3.56 -4.01
C MET A 118 6.71 -2.42 -3.91
N LEU A 119 6.74 -1.68 -2.79
CA LEU A 119 5.79 -0.59 -2.54
C LEU A 119 5.96 0.57 -3.53
N VAL A 120 7.20 0.96 -3.83
CA VAL A 120 7.52 1.99 -4.84
C VAL A 120 7.03 1.56 -6.22
N LYS A 121 7.23 0.30 -6.59
CA LYS A 121 6.75 -0.20 -7.88
C LYS A 121 5.23 -0.22 -7.93
N LEU A 122 4.57 -0.69 -6.87
CA LEU A 122 3.11 -0.70 -6.76
C LEU A 122 2.54 0.72 -6.88
N ALA A 123 3.09 1.69 -6.15
CA ALA A 123 2.67 3.09 -6.20
C ALA A 123 2.74 3.69 -7.62
N LYS A 124 3.76 3.31 -8.41
CA LYS A 124 3.93 3.75 -9.81
C LYS A 124 3.05 2.99 -10.81
N SER A 125 2.47 1.86 -10.43
CA SER A 125 1.66 0.98 -11.29
C SER A 125 0.15 1.07 -11.02
N ARG A 126 -0.31 2.05 -10.24
CA ARG A 126 -1.71 2.17 -9.79
C ARG A 126 -2.75 2.39 -10.89
N LYS A 127 -2.35 2.69 -12.13
CA LYS A 127 -3.24 2.84 -13.30
C LYS A 127 -3.45 1.55 -14.09
N MET A 128 -2.83 0.45 -13.67
CA MET A 128 -2.92 -0.85 -14.33
C MET A 128 -4.04 -1.69 -13.70
N PRO A 129 -4.46 -2.79 -14.33
CA PRO A 129 -5.26 -3.82 -13.64
C PRO A 129 -4.55 -4.31 -12.37
N VAL A 130 -5.31 -4.64 -11.33
CA VAL A 130 -4.76 -5.07 -10.02
C VAL A 130 -3.80 -6.24 -10.17
N ALA A 131 -4.15 -7.24 -10.99
CA ALA A 131 -3.30 -8.41 -11.21
C ALA A 131 -1.92 -8.04 -11.78
N ASP A 132 -1.86 -7.13 -12.75
CA ASP A 132 -0.63 -6.68 -13.39
C ASP A 132 0.22 -5.83 -12.45
N ALA A 133 -0.42 -4.90 -11.72
CA ALA A 133 0.26 -4.08 -10.72
C ALA A 133 0.89 -4.94 -9.61
N VAL A 134 0.15 -5.95 -9.13
CA VAL A 134 0.64 -6.93 -8.14
C VAL A 134 1.79 -7.77 -8.70
N ALA A 135 1.72 -8.22 -9.96
CA ALA A 135 2.80 -8.96 -10.60
C ALA A 135 4.09 -8.14 -10.67
N LEU A 136 4.00 -6.89 -11.14
CA LEU A 136 5.15 -5.99 -11.22
C LEU A 136 5.74 -5.66 -9.85
N ALA A 137 4.89 -5.46 -8.83
CA ALA A 137 5.32 -5.19 -7.47
C ALA A 137 6.07 -6.40 -6.86
N LYS A 138 5.56 -7.62 -7.05
CA LYS A 138 6.25 -8.86 -6.63
C LYS A 138 7.63 -8.99 -7.27
N ASP A 139 7.72 -8.74 -8.57
CA ASP A 139 8.99 -8.84 -9.30
C ASP A 139 10.01 -7.81 -8.81
N ALA A 140 9.58 -6.57 -8.59
CA ALA A 140 10.44 -5.53 -8.03
C ALA A 140 10.91 -5.89 -6.60
N GLY A 141 10.00 -6.37 -5.76
CA GLY A 141 10.33 -6.81 -4.41
C GLY A 141 11.36 -7.93 -4.39
N ARG A 142 11.21 -8.94 -5.25
CA ARG A 142 12.12 -10.09 -5.35
C ARG A 142 13.48 -9.71 -5.93
N LYS A 143 13.53 -8.88 -6.97
CA LYS A 143 14.79 -8.45 -7.62
C LYS A 143 15.73 -7.72 -6.66
N TYR A 144 15.18 -7.03 -5.66
CA TYR A 144 15.96 -6.30 -4.66
C TYR A 144 16.33 -7.12 -3.42
N ILE A 145 15.78 -8.33 -3.27
CA ILE A 145 16.28 -9.28 -2.28
C ILE A 145 17.51 -9.93 -2.90
N ASN A 146 18.67 -9.32 -2.64
CA ASN A 146 19.94 -9.73 -3.19
C ASN A 146 21.07 -9.38 -2.21
N SER A 147 22.26 -9.92 -2.45
CA SER A 147 23.49 -9.62 -1.70
C SER A 147 24.66 -9.50 -2.66
N TYR A 148 25.61 -8.64 -2.36
CA TYR A 148 26.88 -8.55 -3.08
C TYR A 148 28.01 -8.34 -2.08
N ASP A 149 29.17 -8.95 -2.35
CA ASP A 149 30.36 -8.77 -1.54
C ASP A 149 31.12 -7.54 -2.02
N VAL A 150 31.53 -6.68 -1.08
CA VAL A 150 32.34 -5.50 -1.38
C VAL A 150 33.82 -5.87 -1.28
N SER A 151 34.57 -5.73 -2.37
CA SER A 151 36.03 -5.84 -2.32
C SER A 151 36.63 -4.52 -1.82
N PRO A 152 37.76 -4.53 -1.09
CA PRO A 152 38.51 -3.30 -0.79
C PRO A 152 38.85 -2.46 -2.02
N ALA A 153 38.93 -3.08 -3.20
CA ALA A 153 39.16 -2.39 -4.47
C ALA A 153 37.97 -1.55 -4.96
N ASP A 154 36.74 -1.82 -4.47
CA ASP A 154 35.51 -1.14 -4.89
C ASP A 154 35.23 0.14 -4.07
N ILE A 155 36.02 0.38 -3.01
CA ILE A 155 35.85 1.51 -2.10
C ILE A 155 36.52 2.75 -2.71
N LEU A 156 35.77 3.51 -3.51
CA LEU A 156 36.20 4.85 -3.90
C LEU A 156 36.10 5.81 -2.69
N PRO A 157 37.07 6.73 -2.50
CA PRO A 157 36.98 7.71 -1.44
C PRO A 157 35.75 8.60 -1.62
N ILE A 158 34.96 8.76 -0.54
CA ILE A 158 33.79 9.64 -0.53
C ILE A 158 34.26 11.07 -0.86
N PRO A 159 33.71 11.73 -1.90
CA PRO A 159 34.08 13.10 -2.21
C PRO A 159 33.85 13.99 -0.99
N LYS A 160 34.88 14.73 -0.56
CA LYS A 160 34.71 15.74 0.48
C LYS A 160 33.66 16.73 0.00
N ARG A 161 32.62 16.93 0.82
CA ARG A 161 31.58 17.93 0.55
C ARG A 161 32.27 19.28 0.34
N VAL A 162 32.13 19.86 -0.84
CA VAL A 162 32.61 21.23 -1.09
C VAL A 162 31.81 22.14 -0.17
N ALA A 163 32.49 22.85 0.73
CA ALA A 163 31.84 23.83 1.60
C ALA A 163 31.24 24.94 0.72
N SER A 164 29.92 25.12 0.83
CA SER A 164 29.17 26.26 0.29
C SER A 164 29.29 27.47 1.21
#